data_AF-A0A7N2M2E8-F1
#
_entry.id   AF-A0A7N2M2E8-F1
#
_cell.length_a   1.000
_cell.length_b   1.000
_cell.length_c   1.000
_cell.angle_alpha   90.00
_cell.angle_beta   90.00
_cell.angle_gamma   90.00
#
_symmetry.space_group_name_H-M   'P 1'
#
loop_
_entity.id
_entity.type
_entity.pdbx_description
1 polymer ?
#
loop_
_entity_poly.entity_id
_entity_poly.type
_entity_poly.pdbx_seq_one_letter_code
_entity_poly.pdbx_strand_id
1 'polypeptide(L)' 'MYFITNALVKTNPTKLCLVDHNYQWIINTRTVIEDVSEDAISFHTTEYSFVPFDEFHKYIDLDDPIDVIALAIAVQPPR' A
#
# COMPACT_ATOMS: atom_id res chain seq x y z
N MET A 1 -6.69 11.18 -8.04
CA MET A 1 -7.62 10.18 -7.46
C MET A 1 -8.34 9.49 -8.61
N TYR A 2 -8.82 8.25 -8.45
CA TYR A 2 -9.43 7.51 -9.56
C TYR A 2 -10.82 6.97 -9.20
N PHE A 3 -11.77 7.16 -10.11
CA PHE A 3 -13.02 6.40 -10.13
C PHE A 3 -12.82 5.17 -11.03
N ILE A 4 -12.99 3.98 -10.46
CA ILE A 4 -12.81 2.70 -11.16
C ILE A 4 -14.16 2.01 -11.26
N THR A 5 -14.60 1.70 -12.48
CA THR A 5 -15.85 0.98 -12.72
C THR A 5 -15.66 -0.20 -13.65
N ASN A 6 -16.58 -1.18 -13.56
CA ASN A 6 -16.61 -2.36 -14.44
C ASN A 6 -15.32 -3.22 -14.36
N ALA A 7 -14.67 -3.23 -13.20
CA ALA A 7 -13.64 -4.21 -12.88
C ALA A 7 -14.27 -5.57 -12.58
N LEU A 8 -13.55 -6.65 -12.90
CA LEU A 8 -13.97 -8.00 -12.52
C LEU A 8 -13.59 -8.26 -11.06
N VAL A 9 -14.50 -8.80 -10.26
CA VAL A 9 -14.20 -9.18 -8.87
C VAL A 9 -13.96 -10.68 -8.78
N LYS A 10 -12.85 -11.08 -8.15
CA LYS A 10 -12.56 -12.49 -7.83
C LYS A 10 -12.19 -12.65 -6.36
N THR A 11 -12.31 -13.87 -5.85
CA THR A 11 -11.72 -14.22 -4.57
C THR A 11 -10.20 -14.07 -4.64
N ASN A 12 -9.63 -13.57 -3.55
CA ASN A 12 -8.20 -13.33 -3.46
C ASN A 12 -7.51 -14.60 -2.90
N PRO A 13 -6.58 -15.24 -3.63
CA PRO A 13 -5.77 -16.30 -3.06
C PRO A 13 -4.80 -15.67 -2.04
N THR A 14 -5.09 -15.86 -0.75
CA THR A 14 -4.39 -15.28 0.41
C THR A 14 -2.87 -15.42 0.38
N LYS A 15 -2.32 -16.37 -0.37
CA LYS A 15 -0.89 -16.70 -0.43
C LYS A 15 0.00 -15.66 -1.13
N LEU A 16 -0.58 -14.72 -1.89
CA LEU A 16 0.19 -13.74 -2.69
C LEU A 16 -0.20 -12.29 -2.39
N CYS A 17 -0.98 -12.05 -1.33
CA CYS A 17 -1.43 -10.72 -0.98
C CYS A 17 -0.83 -10.28 0.36
N LEU A 18 -0.29 -9.07 0.40
CA LEU A 18 0.20 -8.43 1.62
C LEU A 18 -0.96 -7.91 2.48
N VAL A 19 -2.17 -7.81 1.92
CA VAL A 19 -3.34 -7.24 2.59
C VAL A 19 -4.41 -8.31 2.73
N ASP A 20 -4.96 -8.44 3.93
CA ASP A 20 -6.02 -9.40 4.23
C ASP A 20 -7.38 -8.90 3.70
N HIS A 21 -7.57 -9.03 2.38
CA HIS A 21 -8.85 -8.79 1.71
C HIS A 21 -9.31 -10.06 1.00
N ASN A 22 -10.58 -10.42 1.23
CA ASN A 22 -11.20 -11.63 0.67
C ASN A 22 -11.40 -11.58 -0.86
N TYR A 23 -11.35 -10.37 -1.44
CA TYR A 23 -11.61 -10.14 -2.86
C TYR A 23 -10.55 -9.25 -3.47
N GLN A 24 -10.32 -9.43 -4.76
CA GLN A 24 -9.45 -8.61 -5.58
C GLN A 24 -10.19 -8.14 -6.84
N TRP A 25 -9.86 -6.94 -7.28
CA TRP A 25 -10.31 -6.42 -8.57
C TRP A 25 -9.30 -6.75 -9.66
N ILE A 26 -9.81 -7.21 -10.80
CA ILE A 26 -9.02 -7.48 -12.00
C ILE A 26 -9.44 -6.46 -13.06
N ILE A 27 -8.49 -5.58 -13.38
CA ILE A 27 -8.61 -4.59 -14.44
C ILE A 27 -8.56 -5.30 -15.79
N ASN A 28 -9.51 -4.97 -16.67
CA ASN A 28 -9.59 -5.55 -18.01
C ASN A 28 -10.03 -4.48 -19.03
N THR A 29 -10.20 -4.90 -20.29
CA THR A 29 -10.54 -4.00 -21.40
C THR A 29 -11.90 -3.30 -21.28
N ARG A 30 -12.77 -3.75 -20.37
CA ARG A 30 -14.07 -3.14 -20.09
C ARG A 30 -14.03 -2.22 -18.86
N THR A 31 -12.95 -2.26 -18.09
CA THR A 31 -12.78 -1.44 -16.90
C THR A 31 -12.54 0.01 -17.32
N VAL A 32 -13.29 0.92 -16.71
CA VAL A 32 -13.16 2.36 -16.94
C VAL A 32 -12.48 2.97 -15.72
N ILE A 33 -11.44 3.76 -15.96
CA ILE A 33 -10.66 4.46 -14.94
C ILE A 33 -10.69 5.95 -15.29
N GLU A 34 -11.24 6.76 -14.40
CA GLU A 34 -11.39 8.20 -14.60
C GLU A 34 -10.68 8.97 -13.49
N ASP A 35 -9.95 10.02 -13.85
CA ASP A 35 -9.36 10.94 -12.89
C ASP A 35 -10.45 11.75 -12.19
N VAL A 36 -10.33 11.85 -10.87
CA VAL A 36 -11.17 12.74 -10.05
C VAL A 36 -10.30 13.89 -9.54
N SER A 37 -10.78 15.12 -9.74
CA SER A 37 -10.12 16.33 -9.27
C SER A 37 -9.98 16.34 -7.75
N GLU A 38 -8.85 16.88 -7.27
CA GLU A 38 -8.46 16.87 -5.86
C GLU A 38 -9.47 17.61 -4.96
N ASP A 39 -10.23 18.54 -5.51
CA ASP A 39 -11.20 19.36 -4.77
C ASP A 39 -12.50 18.61 -4.41
N ALA A 40 -12.73 17.41 -4.95
CA ALA A 40 -14.07 16.81 -4.95
C ALA A 40 -14.37 15.91 -3.74
N ILE A 41 -13.37 15.32 -3.05
CA ILE A 41 -13.63 14.33 -1.99
C ILE A 41 -12.50 14.30 -0.95
N SER A 42 -12.83 14.46 0.34
CA SER A 42 -11.88 14.20 1.44
C SER A 42 -11.66 12.69 1.57
N PHE A 43 -10.50 12.19 1.14
CA PHE A 43 -10.10 10.80 1.36
C PHE A 43 -9.00 10.69 2.41
N HIS A 44 -9.02 9.57 3.14
CA HIS A 44 -8.00 9.20 4.11
C HIS A 44 -6.65 9.02 3.39
N THR A 45 -5.69 9.87 3.71
CA THR A 45 -4.28 9.61 3.43
C THR A 45 -3.87 8.29 4.09
N THR A 46 -2.94 7.55 3.48
CA THR A 46 -2.36 6.35 4.10
C THR A 46 -1.93 6.68 5.53
N GLU A 47 -2.57 6.03 6.49
CA GLU A 47 -2.19 6.15 7.90
C GLU A 47 -0.94 5.30 8.12
N TYR A 48 0.12 5.93 8.60
CA TYR A 48 1.38 5.27 8.92
C TYR A 48 1.56 5.22 10.43
N SER A 49 1.98 4.07 10.95
CA SER A 49 2.33 3.90 12.35
C SER A 49 3.83 3.77 12.49
N PHE A 50 4.54 4.89 12.35
CA PHE A 50 6.00 4.90 12.34
C PHE A 50 6.60 4.38 13.64
N VAL A 51 7.54 3.45 13.52
CA VAL A 51 8.31 2.93 14.64
C VAL A 51 9.54 3.83 14.86
N PRO A 52 9.80 4.30 16.10
CA PRO A 52 11.03 5.02 16.43
C PRO A 52 12.28 4.14 16.25
N PHE A 53 13.39 4.73 15.81
CA PHE A 53 14.63 3.99 15.52
C PHE A 53 15.18 3.23 16.74
N ASP A 54 15.07 3.82 17.93
CA ASP A 54 15.47 3.22 19.20
C ASP A 54 14.65 2.00 19.57
N GLU A 55 13.50 1.76 18.93
CA GLU A 55 12.63 0.61 19.15
C GLU A 55 12.78 -0.52 18.13
N PHE A 56 13.59 -0.34 17.08
CA PHE A 56 13.76 -1.35 16.02
C PHE A 56 14.22 -2.71 16.55
N HIS A 57 15.01 -2.72 17.62
CA HIS A 57 15.48 -3.94 18.27
C HIS A 57 14.34 -4.87 18.73
N LYS A 58 13.15 -4.32 19.01
CA LYS A 58 11.97 -5.10 19.41
C LYS A 58 11.37 -5.91 18.25
N TYR A 59 11.75 -5.59 17.01
CA TYR A 59 11.19 -6.17 15.78
C TYR A 59 12.19 -7.00 14.98
N ILE A 60 13.45 -7.15 15.44
CA ILE A 60 14.53 -7.84 14.70
C ILE A 60 14.21 -9.33 14.46
N ASP A 61 13.57 -9.98 15.42
CA ASP A 61 13.26 -11.42 15.36
C ASP A 61 11.78 -11.69 14.98
N LEU A 62 11.04 -10.66 14.58
CA LEU A 62 9.65 -10.76 14.14
C LEU A 62 9.59 -10.62 12.62
N ASP A 63 8.77 -11.45 11.98
CA ASP A 63 8.44 -11.32 10.54
C ASP A 63 7.38 -10.21 10.28
N ASP A 64 7.15 -9.33 11.26
CA ASP A 64 6.13 -8.30 11.21
C ASP A 64 6.64 -7.06 10.44
N PRO A 65 5.88 -6.55 9.45
CA PRO A 65 6.25 -5.33 8.75
C PRO A 65 6.15 -4.11 9.69
N ILE A 66 7.10 -3.18 9.55
CA ILE A 66 7.12 -1.90 10.27
C ILE A 66 7.14 -0.71 9.30
N ASP A 67 6.47 0.38 9.68
CA ASP A 67 6.56 1.65 8.97
C ASP A 67 7.76 2.45 9.49
N VAL A 68 8.59 2.96 8.57
CA VAL A 68 9.79 3.72 8.90
C VAL A 68 9.81 5.07 8.18
N ILE A 69 10.16 6.12 8.91
CA ILE A 69 10.49 7.44 8.37
C ILE A 69 11.89 7.83 8.85
N ALA A 70 12.79 8.15 7.92
CA ALA A 70 14.19 8.45 8.23
C ALA A 70 14.79 9.45 7.24
N LEU A 71 15.83 10.17 7.69
CA LEU A 71 16.65 11.03 6.84
C LEU A 71 17.76 10.19 6.18
N ALA A 72 17.83 10.20 4.85
CA ALA A 72 18.92 9.55 4.12
C ALA A 72 20.20 10.40 4.19
N ILE A 73 21.23 9.92 4.89
CA ILE A 73 22.50 10.63 5.09
C ILE A 73 23.53 10.30 4.00
N ALA A 74 23.55 9.04 3.53
CA ALA A 74 24.44 8.59 2.47
C ALA A 74 23.80 7.43 1.70
N VAL A 75 23.91 7.44 0.37
CA VAL A 75 23.45 6.37 -0.51
C VAL A 75 24.66 5.85 -1.26
N GLN A 76 24.95 4.56 -1.12
CA GLN A 76 26.01 3.91 -1.90
C GLN A 76 25.46 3.45 -3.26
N PRO A 77 26.27 3.47 -4.33
CA PRO A 77 25.85 2.95 -5.61
C PRO A 77 25.50 1.44 -5.50
N PRO A 78 24.48 0.96 -6.24
CA PRO A 78 24.14 -0.45 -6.26
C PRO A 78 25.35 -1.28 -6.74
N ARG A 79 25.57 -2.42 -6.08
CA ARG A 79 26.60 -3.40 -6.45
C ARG A 79 26.25 -4.13 -7.73
#